data_AF-A0A1G3HEL2-F1
#
_entry.id   AF-A0A1G3HEL2-F1
#
_cell.length_a   1.000
_cell.length_b   1.000
_cell.length_c   1.000
_cell.angle_alpha   90.00
_cell.angle_beta   90.00
_cell.angle_gamma   90.00
#
_symmetry.space_group_name_H-M   'P 1'
#
loop_
_entity.id
_entity.type
_entity.pdbx_description
1 polymer ?
#
loop_
_entity_poly.entity_id
_entity_poly.type
_entity_poly.pdbx_seq_one_letter_code
_entity_poly.pdbx_strand_id
1 'polypeptide(L)'
;MHREIELMSSESIEWSAALEIGNPAIDRQHRKLFDLAAAMVSEKNQMRVMRTLAALSDYVIVHFRDEEKMLEGIGYPGLEAHKKLHDEFRARLARLYSNANGMTLDRIAEEVRQLINEWLTNHIMVVDREYMACMRK
;
A
#
# COMPACT_ATOMS: atom_id res chain seq x y z
N MET A 1 -18.66 4.14 32.95
CA MET A 1 -17.45 4.41 32.14
C MET A 1 -17.44 3.41 31.00
N HIS A 2 -18.28 3.66 29.99
CA HIS A 2 -18.38 2.81 28.81
C HIS A 2 -17.30 3.30 27.85
N ARG A 3 -16.29 2.49 27.55
CA ARG A 3 -15.43 2.73 26.40
C ARG A 3 -16.27 2.40 25.17
N GLU A 4 -16.70 3.42 24.47
CA GLU A 4 -17.14 3.28 23.09
C GLU A 4 -15.93 2.76 22.31
N ILE A 5 -16.04 1.53 21.83
CA ILE A 5 -15.19 1.03 20.76
C ILE A 5 -15.66 1.82 19.53
N GLU A 6 -14.91 2.84 19.18
CA GLU A 6 -15.07 3.60 17.94
C GLU A 6 -14.98 2.58 16.80
N LEU A 7 -16.10 2.32 16.13
CA LEU A 7 -16.14 1.53 14.92
C LEU A 7 -15.23 2.25 13.90
N MET A 8 -14.03 1.73 13.66
CA MET A 8 -13.23 2.16 12.53
C MET A 8 -14.06 1.91 11.27
N SER A 9 -14.55 2.99 10.66
CA SER A 9 -15.34 2.92 9.42
C SER A 9 -14.49 2.28 8.33
N SER A 10 -15.05 1.35 7.54
CA SER A 10 -14.38 0.81 6.34
C SER A 10 -14.17 1.85 5.23
N GLU A 11 -14.45 3.12 5.49
CA GLU A 11 -14.38 4.23 4.55
C GLU A 11 -13.04 5.00 4.61
N SER A 12 -12.27 4.88 5.70
CA SER A 12 -11.00 5.59 5.88
C SER A 12 -9.78 4.70 5.55
N ILE A 13 -8.69 5.35 5.12
CA ILE A 13 -7.38 4.72 4.93
C ILE A 13 -6.46 5.30 5.99
N GLU A 14 -5.97 4.47 6.90
CA GLU A 14 -5.21 4.92 8.06
C GLU A 14 -4.01 4.02 8.33
N TRP A 15 -2.85 4.63 8.51
CA TRP A 15 -1.67 3.92 8.98
C TRP A 15 -1.81 3.57 10.46
N SER A 16 -1.48 2.34 10.83
CA SER A 16 -1.40 1.89 12.21
C SER A 16 0.01 1.40 12.54
N ALA A 17 0.50 1.71 13.75
CA ALA A 17 1.75 1.14 14.26
C ALA A 17 1.72 -0.39 14.32
N ALA A 18 0.52 -1.00 14.33
CA ALA A 18 0.36 -2.45 14.24
C ALA A 18 0.84 -3.04 12.90
N LEU A 19 1.03 -2.21 11.86
CA LEU A 19 1.57 -2.59 10.56
C LEU A 19 3.10 -2.44 10.47
N GLU A 20 3.75 -1.97 11.54
CA GLU A 20 5.22 -1.91 11.56
C GLU A 20 5.78 -3.34 11.54
N ILE A 21 6.77 -3.55 10.68
CA ILE A 21 7.51 -4.81 10.56
C ILE A 21 8.84 -4.75 11.31
N GLY A 22 9.24 -3.56 11.78
CA GLY A 22 10.46 -3.34 12.55
C GLY A 22 11.68 -3.02 11.69
N ASN A 23 11.47 -2.71 10.40
CA ASN A 23 12.49 -2.13 9.53
C ASN A 23 12.14 -0.65 9.29
N PRO A 24 12.82 0.30 9.95
CA PRO A 24 12.43 1.71 9.90
C PRO A 24 12.42 2.32 8.48
N ALA A 25 13.21 1.79 7.55
CA ALA A 25 13.21 2.27 6.18
C ALA A 25 11.94 1.84 5.44
N ILE A 26 11.57 0.56 5.56
CA ILE A 26 10.36 0.00 4.96
C ILE A 26 9.11 0.54 5.64
N ASP A 27 9.08 0.62 6.96
CA ASP A 27 7.93 1.17 7.73
C ASP A 27 7.62 2.63 7.31
N ARG A 28 8.65 3.44 7.01
CA ARG A 28 8.45 4.79 6.46
C ARG A 28 7.86 4.77 5.05
N GLN A 29 8.25 3.80 4.22
CA GLN A 29 7.70 3.65 2.88
C GLN A 29 6.23 3.19 2.94
N HIS A 30 5.90 2.22 3.80
CA HIS A 30 4.51 1.80 4.02
C HIS A 30 3.65 2.96 4.48
N ARG A 31 4.04 3.68 5.53
CA ARG A 31 3.30 4.85 6.02
C ARG A 31 3.03 5.87 4.90
N LYS A 32 4.04 6.14 4.07
CA LYS A 32 3.89 7.08 2.95
C LYS A 32 2.87 6.62 1.90
N LEU A 33 2.75 5.32 1.65
CA LEU A 33 1.70 4.76 0.77
C LEU A 33 0.30 5.02 1.34
N PHE A 34 0.11 4.77 2.63
CA PHE A 34 -1.15 5.05 3.32
C PHE A 34 -1.47 6.56 3.30
N ASP A 35 -0.49 7.43 3.57
CA ASP A 35 -0.69 8.88 3.53
C ASP A 35 -1.12 9.39 2.14
N LEU A 36 -0.49 8.88 1.07
CA LEU A 36 -0.84 9.23 -0.31
C LEU A 36 -2.27 8.78 -0.65
N ALA A 37 -2.63 7.56 -0.23
CA ALA A 37 -3.97 7.02 -0.47
C ALA A 37 -5.05 7.76 0.33
N ALA A 38 -4.80 8.09 1.59
CA ALA A 38 -5.73 8.87 2.43
C ALA A 38 -5.97 10.29 1.87
N ALA A 39 -4.89 10.94 1.38
CA ALA A 39 -5.00 12.24 0.71
C ALA A 39 -5.83 12.17 -0.58
N MET A 40 -5.80 11.04 -1.28
CA MET A 40 -6.59 10.84 -2.49
C MET A 40 -8.09 10.67 -2.18
N VAL A 41 -8.44 9.87 -1.17
CA VAL A 41 -9.84 9.55 -0.82
C VAL A 41 -10.59 10.78 -0.28
N SER A 42 -9.89 11.73 0.34
CA SER A 42 -10.47 12.99 0.84
C SER A 42 -10.64 14.07 -0.23
N GLU A 43 -10.08 13.88 -1.42
CA GLU A 43 -10.09 14.88 -2.49
C GLU A 43 -11.41 14.90 -3.26
N LYS A 44 -11.86 16.09 -3.65
CA LYS A 44 -13.13 16.32 -4.39
C LYS A 44 -12.91 16.86 -5.80
N ASN A 45 -11.68 17.15 -6.18
CA ASN A 45 -11.31 17.58 -7.52
C ASN A 45 -10.68 16.43 -8.32
N GLN A 46 -11.26 16.12 -9.48
CA GLN A 46 -10.82 15.02 -10.33
C GLN A 46 -9.35 15.13 -10.78
N MET A 47 -8.89 16.32 -11.17
CA MET A 47 -7.48 16.50 -11.57
C MET A 47 -6.52 16.24 -10.41
N ARG A 48 -6.90 16.63 -9.19
CA ARG A 48 -6.09 16.36 -7.99
C ARG A 48 -6.10 14.87 -7.62
N VAL A 49 -7.25 14.19 -7.73
CA VAL A 49 -7.33 12.72 -7.57
C VAL A 49 -6.41 12.01 -8.57
N MET A 50 -6.47 12.37 -9.86
CA MET A 50 -5.62 11.75 -10.88
C MET A 50 -4.13 11.99 -10.62
N ARG A 51 -3.76 13.20 -10.17
CA ARG A 51 -2.37 13.51 -9.80
C ARG A 51 -1.91 12.69 -8.60
N THR A 52 -2.74 12.56 -7.57
CA THR A 52 -2.39 11.77 -6.38
C THR A 52 -2.34 10.28 -6.71
N LEU A 53 -3.22 9.77 -7.58
CA LEU A 53 -3.18 8.39 -8.06
C LEU A 53 -1.90 8.08 -8.86
N ALA A 54 -1.45 9.03 -9.69
CA ALA A 54 -0.15 8.94 -10.37
C ALA A 54 1.00 8.90 -9.35
N ALA A 55 0.99 9.82 -8.36
CA ALA A 55 2.01 9.85 -7.32
C ALA A 55 2.04 8.57 -6.47
N LEU A 56 0.87 7.99 -6.15
CA LEU A 56 0.76 6.69 -5.49
C LEU A 56 1.38 5.60 -6.35
N SER A 57 1.08 5.57 -7.65
CA SER A 57 1.62 4.58 -8.60
C SER A 57 3.15 4.64 -8.70
N ASP A 58 3.70 5.84 -8.82
CA ASP A 58 5.16 6.05 -8.85
C ASP A 58 5.81 5.61 -7.54
N TYR A 59 5.18 5.91 -6.40
CA TYR A 59 5.74 5.56 -5.10
C TYR A 59 5.68 4.06 -4.79
N VAL A 60 4.66 3.35 -5.28
CA VAL A 60 4.58 1.87 -5.22
C VAL A 60 5.74 1.24 -5.99
N ILE A 61 6.08 1.76 -7.17
CA ILE A 61 7.23 1.27 -7.94
C ILE A 61 8.53 1.46 -7.16
N VAL A 62 8.73 2.63 -6.55
CA VAL A 62 9.90 2.92 -5.73
C VAL A 62 9.99 1.99 -4.53
N HIS A 63 8.90 1.86 -3.76
CA HIS A 63 8.85 1.04 -2.56
C HIS A 63 9.17 -0.43 -2.87
N PHE A 64 8.45 -1.04 -3.81
CA PHE A 64 8.67 -2.45 -4.15
C PHE A 64 10.06 -2.70 -4.73
N ARG A 65 10.60 -1.77 -5.55
CA ARG A 65 11.99 -1.88 -6.04
C ARG A 65 13.00 -1.89 -4.89
N ASP A 66 12.83 -0.99 -3.93
CA ASP A 66 13.76 -0.86 -2.82
C ASP A 66 13.69 -2.08 -1.89
N GLU A 67 12.48 -2.60 -1.66
CA GLU A 67 12.27 -3.84 -0.92
C GLU A 67 12.86 -5.05 -1.66
N GLU A 68 12.55 -5.24 -2.95
CA GLU A 68 13.08 -6.35 -3.75
C GLU A 68 14.61 -6.36 -3.78
N LYS A 69 15.25 -5.19 -3.89
CA LYS A 69 16.71 -5.05 -3.81
C LYS A 69 17.26 -5.44 -2.44
N MET A 70 16.55 -5.05 -1.38
CA MET A 70 16.92 -5.44 -0.01
C MET A 70 16.82 -6.96 0.16
N LEU A 71 15.74 -7.58 -0.31
CA LEU A 71 15.51 -9.01 -0.26
C LEU A 71 16.54 -9.80 -1.09
N GLU A 72 16.90 -9.30 -2.26
CA GLU A 72 17.98 -9.84 -3.09
C GLU A 72 19.32 -9.79 -2.35
N GLY A 73 19.64 -8.64 -1.74
CA GLY A 73 20.89 -8.43 -1.00
C GLY A 73 21.08 -9.36 0.20
N ILE A 74 19.98 -9.79 0.84
CA ILE A 74 20.02 -10.76 1.95
C ILE A 74 19.85 -12.22 1.49
N GLY A 75 19.69 -12.47 0.18
CA GLY A 75 19.47 -13.81 -0.37
C GLY A 75 18.16 -14.44 0.11
N TYR A 76 17.08 -13.66 0.26
CA TYR A 76 15.80 -14.15 0.74
C TYR A 76 15.23 -15.24 -0.20
N PRO A 77 14.98 -16.48 0.28
CA PRO A 77 14.55 -17.59 -0.58
C PRO A 77 13.20 -17.37 -1.25
N GLY A 78 12.33 -16.54 -0.66
CA GLY A 78 10.98 -16.24 -1.16
C GLY A 78 10.92 -15.11 -2.20
N LEU A 79 12.06 -14.54 -2.61
CA LEU A 79 12.11 -13.34 -3.45
C LEU A 79 11.24 -13.42 -4.72
N GLU A 80 11.31 -14.54 -5.44
CA GLU A 80 10.57 -14.69 -6.70
C GLU A 80 9.06 -14.81 -6.52
N ALA A 81 8.61 -15.33 -5.37
CA ALA A 81 7.19 -15.33 -5.01
C ALA A 81 6.74 -13.91 -4.60
N HIS A 82 7.57 -13.20 -3.85
CA HIS A 82 7.33 -11.83 -3.41
C HIS A 82 7.18 -10.87 -4.59
N LYS A 83 8.09 -10.93 -5.58
CA LYS A 83 8.02 -10.13 -6.82
C LYS A 83 6.72 -10.33 -7.60
N LYS A 84 6.19 -11.57 -7.64
CA LYS A 84 4.92 -11.84 -8.34
C LYS A 84 3.75 -11.12 -7.68
N LEU A 85 3.70 -11.09 -6.35
CA LEU A 85 2.69 -10.34 -5.62
C LEU A 85 2.79 -8.83 -5.92
N HIS A 86 4.00 -8.30 -5.95
CA HIS A 86 4.23 -6.90 -6.36
C HIS A 86 3.77 -6.61 -7.79
N ASP A 87 4.07 -7.51 -8.72
CA ASP A 87 3.65 -7.37 -10.12
C ASP A 87 2.13 -7.40 -10.27
N GLU A 88 1.44 -8.25 -9.51
CA GLU A 88 -0.03 -8.26 -9.45
C GLU A 88 -0.58 -6.93 -8.94
N PHE A 89 0.00 -6.38 -7.86
CA PHE A 89 -0.44 -5.10 -7.33
C PHE A 89 -0.20 -3.94 -8.31
N ARG A 90 1.00 -3.87 -8.90
CA ARG A 90 1.35 -2.90 -9.95
C ARG A 90 0.35 -2.98 -11.10
N ALA A 91 -0.01 -4.18 -11.55
CA ALA A 91 -0.96 -4.39 -12.64
C ALA A 91 -2.38 -3.92 -12.28
N ARG A 92 -2.84 -4.17 -11.05
CA ARG A 92 -4.15 -3.67 -10.58
C ARG A 92 -4.17 -2.15 -10.53
N LEU A 93 -3.13 -1.53 -10.00
CA LEU A 93 -3.02 -0.08 -9.90
C LEU A 93 -2.92 0.60 -11.28
N ALA A 94 -2.16 0.02 -12.21
CA ALA A 94 -2.08 0.49 -13.59
C ALA A 94 -3.43 0.41 -14.32
N ARG A 95 -4.20 -0.67 -14.08
CA ARG A 95 -5.56 -0.83 -14.60
C ARG A 95 -6.50 0.24 -14.03
N LEU A 96 -6.43 0.49 -12.73
CA LEU A 96 -7.21 1.55 -12.09
C LEU A 96 -6.88 2.90 -12.71
N TYR A 97 -5.60 3.26 -12.80
CA TYR A 97 -5.14 4.52 -13.40
C TYR A 97 -5.64 4.70 -14.84
N SER A 98 -5.54 3.66 -15.66
CA SER A 98 -5.97 3.69 -17.07
C SER A 98 -7.48 3.93 -17.22
N ASN A 99 -8.28 3.40 -16.30
CA ASN A 99 -9.74 3.50 -16.36
C ASN A 99 -10.30 4.72 -15.60
N ALA A 100 -9.49 5.36 -14.75
CA ALA A 100 -9.96 6.36 -13.80
C ALA A 100 -10.64 7.59 -14.45
N ASN A 101 -10.26 7.98 -15.67
CA ASN A 101 -10.92 9.07 -16.39
C ASN A 101 -12.40 8.80 -16.69
N GLY A 102 -12.81 7.52 -16.80
CA GLY A 102 -14.19 7.11 -17.01
C GLY A 102 -14.96 6.77 -15.73
N MET A 103 -14.34 6.94 -14.56
CA MET A 103 -14.90 6.58 -13.26
C MET A 103 -15.34 7.81 -12.46
N THR A 104 -16.33 7.63 -11.58
CA THR A 104 -16.64 8.63 -10.55
C THR A 104 -15.54 8.67 -9.50
N LEU A 105 -15.40 9.80 -8.79
CA LEU A 105 -14.41 9.92 -7.71
C LEU A 105 -14.63 8.88 -6.61
N ASP A 106 -15.88 8.62 -6.26
CA ASP A 106 -16.22 7.60 -5.24
C ASP A 106 -15.80 6.21 -5.68
N ARG A 107 -15.89 5.89 -6.98
CA ARG A 107 -15.44 4.60 -7.51
C ARG A 107 -13.92 4.47 -7.48
N ILE A 108 -13.19 5.54 -7.83
CA ILE A 108 -11.72 5.56 -7.72
C ILE A 108 -11.29 5.39 -6.27
N ALA A 109 -11.94 6.12 -5.35
CA ALA A 109 -11.67 6.03 -3.92
C ALA A 109 -11.90 4.61 -3.38
N GLU A 110 -12.99 3.97 -3.79
CA GLU A 110 -13.29 2.59 -3.39
C GLU A 110 -12.24 1.58 -3.86
N GLU A 111 -11.81 1.66 -5.13
CA GLU A 111 -10.76 0.78 -5.66
C GLU A 111 -9.42 0.97 -4.93
N VAL A 112 -9.07 2.22 -4.57
CA VAL A 112 -7.88 2.48 -3.76
C VAL A 112 -8.02 1.98 -2.34
N ARG A 113 -9.20 2.09 -1.71
CA ARG A 113 -9.44 1.47 -0.39
C ARG A 113 -9.22 -0.04 -0.44
N GLN A 114 -9.75 -0.73 -1.43
CA GLN A 114 -9.56 -2.18 -1.58
C GLN A 114 -8.07 -2.54 -1.78
N LEU A 115 -7.35 -1.78 -2.60
CA LEU A 115 -5.92 -2.00 -2.78
C LEU A 115 -5.11 -1.76 -1.50
N ILE A 116 -5.42 -0.72 -0.73
CA ILE A 116 -4.60 -0.35 0.43
C ILE A 116 -5.06 -1.09 1.68
N ASN A 117 -6.33 -0.98 2.06
CA ASN A 117 -6.84 -1.54 3.31
C ASN A 117 -6.91 -3.07 3.29
N GLU A 118 -7.14 -3.69 2.14
CA GLU A 118 -7.22 -5.15 2.04
C GLU A 118 -5.89 -5.73 1.54
N TRP A 119 -5.50 -5.42 0.30
CA TRP A 119 -4.34 -6.08 -0.31
C TRP A 119 -3.04 -5.68 0.37
N LEU A 120 -2.73 -4.38 0.48
CA LEU A 120 -1.45 -3.91 1.03
C LEU A 120 -1.35 -4.22 2.52
N THR A 121 -2.41 -4.00 3.30
CA THR A 121 -2.45 -4.41 4.72
C THR A 121 -2.14 -5.90 4.89
N ASN A 122 -2.78 -6.78 4.10
CA ASN A 122 -2.54 -8.21 4.20
C ASN A 122 -1.12 -8.58 3.74
N HIS A 123 -0.64 -7.96 2.66
CA HIS A 123 0.72 -8.14 2.16
C HIS A 123 1.75 -7.78 3.23
N ILE A 124 1.62 -6.63 3.88
CA ILE A 124 2.50 -6.20 4.99
C ILE A 124 2.45 -7.19 6.15
N MET A 125 1.25 -7.58 6.57
CA MET A 125 1.04 -8.37 7.78
C MET A 125 1.46 -9.83 7.64
N VAL A 126 1.42 -10.37 6.42
CA VAL A 126 1.72 -11.78 6.14
C VAL A 126 3.06 -11.90 5.43
N VAL A 127 3.23 -11.21 4.31
CA VAL A 127 4.37 -11.42 3.40
C VAL A 127 5.59 -10.63 3.86
N ASP A 128 5.44 -9.32 4.12
CA ASP A 128 6.60 -8.49 4.46
C ASP A 128 7.19 -8.87 5.83
N ARG A 129 6.34 -9.33 6.74
CA ARG A 129 6.78 -9.84 8.05
C ARG A 129 7.61 -11.11 7.98
N GLU A 130 7.42 -11.96 6.96
CA GLU A 130 8.13 -13.23 6.85
C GLU A 130 9.64 -13.04 6.68
N TYR A 131 10.07 -12.07 5.88
CA TYR A 131 11.49 -11.85 5.63
C TYR A 131 12.22 -11.23 6.83
N MET A 132 11.51 -10.68 7.83
CA MET A 132 12.13 -10.15 9.04
C MET A 132 12.86 -11.23 9.84
N ALA A 133 12.46 -12.50 9.71
CA ALA A 133 13.19 -13.63 10.29
C ALA A 133 14.57 -13.84 9.64
N CYS A 134 14.73 -13.45 8.38
CA CYS A 134 16.01 -13.50 7.66
C CYS A 134 16.91 -12.31 7.99
N MET A 135 16.34 -11.13 8.30
CA MET A 135 17.11 -9.92 8.64
C MET A 135 17.73 -9.94 10.04
N ARG A 136 17.27 -10.85 10.92
CA ARG A 136 17.76 -11.00 12.31
C ARG A 136 18.97 -11.93 12.45
N LYS A 137 19.50 -12.46 11.34
CA LYS A 137 20.69 -13.30 11.29
C LYS A 137 21.91 -12.48 10.91
#